data_AF-A0A454D4K9-F1
#
_entry.id   AF-A0A454D4K9-F1
#
_cell.length_a   1.000
_cell.length_b   1.000
_cell.length_c   1.000
_cell.angle_alpha   90.00
_cell.angle_beta   90.00
_cell.angle_gamma   90.00
#
_symmetry.space_group_name_H-M   'P 1'
#
loop_
_entity.id
_entity.type
_entity.pdbx_description
1 polymer ?
#
loop_
_entity_poly.entity_id
_entity_poly.type
_entity_poly.pdbx_seq_one_letter_code
_entity_poly.pdbx_strand_id
1 'polypeptide(L)'
;DTPKRFESYGWHVIPAVDGHDSEAINAAIIAAKADPRPTLICTKTIIGFGSPNKSGSHDCHGAPLGAEEIAAAREFLGWEHPAFEIPADVYAEWDAKAAGSEKEAAWNAKFEAYAAAYPAEAAELKRRLNGELPTQWEEKANQIIADLQANPANIASRKASQNALEAFGQMLPEFMGG
;
A
#
# COMPACT_ATOMS: atom_id res chain seq x y z
N ASP A 1 21.17 -15.09 4.34
CA ASP A 1 21.39 -14.23 3.17
C ASP A 1 20.02 -13.83 2.62
N THR A 2 19.53 -12.64 3.00
CA THR A 2 18.20 -12.16 2.58
C THR A 2 18.12 -11.93 1.06
N PRO A 3 19.11 -11.28 0.41
CA PRO A 3 19.15 -11.20 -1.05
C PRO A 3 18.95 -12.54 -1.75
N LYS A 4 19.78 -13.55 -1.43
CA LYS A 4 19.66 -14.88 -2.05
C LYS A 4 18.30 -15.55 -1.81
N ARG A 5 17.69 -15.32 -0.64
CA ARG A 5 16.34 -15.82 -0.36
C ARG A 5 15.32 -15.24 -1.34
N PHE A 6 15.35 -13.93 -1.57
CA PHE A 6 14.40 -13.28 -2.49
C PHE A 6 14.69 -13.57 -3.96
N GLU A 7 15.97 -13.69 -4.33
CA GLU A 7 16.36 -14.20 -5.65
C GLU A 7 15.76 -15.59 -5.90
N SER A 8 15.74 -16.46 -4.87
CA SER A 8 15.12 -17.79 -5.00
C SER A 8 13.60 -17.77 -5.20
N TYR A 9 12.93 -16.65 -4.86
CA TYR A 9 11.52 -16.41 -5.17
C TYR A 9 11.29 -15.79 -6.56
N GLY A 10 12.36 -15.56 -7.33
CA GLY A 10 12.28 -14.88 -8.63
C GLY A 10 12.18 -13.36 -8.56
N TRP A 11 12.51 -12.74 -7.41
CA TRP A 11 12.51 -11.29 -7.27
C TRP A 11 13.73 -10.66 -7.95
N HIS A 12 13.57 -9.42 -8.41
CA HIS A 12 14.70 -8.54 -8.66
C HIS A 12 15.23 -8.04 -7.30
N VAL A 13 16.53 -8.13 -7.08
CA VAL A 13 17.14 -7.71 -5.80
C VAL A 13 18.23 -6.71 -6.06
N ILE A 14 18.15 -5.55 -5.39
CA ILE A 14 19.20 -4.52 -5.40
C ILE A 14 19.86 -4.56 -4.01
N PRO A 15 21.00 -5.28 -3.87
CA PRO A 15 21.65 -5.47 -2.57
C PRO A 15 22.47 -4.23 -2.18
N ALA A 16 22.62 -4.02 -0.88
CA ALA A 16 23.62 -3.11 -0.30
C ALA A 16 23.55 -1.64 -0.79
N VAL A 17 22.35 -1.12 -0.99
CA VAL A 17 22.15 0.32 -1.25
C VAL A 17 22.46 1.09 0.03
N ASP A 18 23.26 2.16 -0.04
CA ASP A 18 23.43 3.04 1.12
C ASP A 18 22.11 3.74 1.43
N GLY A 19 21.57 3.50 2.63
CA GLY A 19 20.29 4.04 3.07
C GLY A 19 20.36 5.49 3.56
N HIS A 20 21.55 6.09 3.60
CA HIS A 20 21.78 7.50 3.94
C HIS A 20 22.24 8.35 2.76
N ASP A 21 22.26 7.76 1.55
CA ASP A 21 22.54 8.44 0.28
C ASP A 21 21.26 8.51 -0.56
N SER A 22 20.73 9.72 -0.72
CA SER A 22 19.49 9.97 -1.46
C SER A 22 19.62 9.67 -2.96
N GLU A 23 20.80 9.86 -3.54
CA GLU A 23 21.05 9.55 -4.96
C GLU A 23 21.09 8.03 -5.18
N ALA A 24 21.75 7.29 -4.28
CA ALA A 24 21.79 5.83 -4.32
C ALA A 24 20.38 5.21 -4.19
N ILE A 25 19.56 5.73 -3.27
CA ILE A 25 18.17 5.29 -3.09
C ILE A 25 17.35 5.59 -4.35
N ASN A 26 17.45 6.81 -4.89
CA ASN A 26 16.70 7.19 -6.09
C ASN A 26 17.10 6.34 -7.30
N ALA A 27 18.39 6.08 -7.50
CA ALA A 27 18.88 5.20 -8.57
C ALA A 27 18.31 3.78 -8.42
N ALA A 28 18.26 3.24 -7.19
CA ALA A 28 17.68 1.94 -6.93
C ALA A 28 16.16 1.90 -7.20
N ILE A 29 15.41 2.95 -6.85
CA ILE A 29 13.98 3.06 -7.15
C ILE A 29 13.74 3.12 -8.67
N ILE A 30 14.56 3.87 -9.42
CA ILE A 30 14.49 3.94 -10.88
C ILE A 30 14.74 2.56 -11.50
N ALA A 31 15.78 1.85 -11.06
CA ALA A 31 16.07 0.50 -11.52
C ALA A 31 14.94 -0.48 -11.17
N ALA A 32 14.35 -0.38 -9.98
CA ALA A 32 13.22 -1.20 -9.56
C ALA A 32 11.99 -1.01 -10.46
N LYS A 33 11.68 0.24 -10.84
CA LYS A 33 10.54 0.56 -11.72
C LYS A 33 10.73 0.08 -13.17
N ALA A 34 11.97 -0.16 -13.60
CA ALA A 34 12.29 -0.64 -14.93
C ALA A 34 12.22 -2.18 -15.05
N ASP A 35 12.20 -2.90 -13.91
CA ASP A 35 12.13 -4.36 -13.89
C ASP A 35 10.67 -4.83 -13.73
N PRO A 36 10.20 -5.81 -14.53
CA PRO A 36 8.84 -6.33 -14.43
C PRO A 36 8.59 -7.25 -13.23
N ARG A 37 9.65 -7.71 -12.53
CA ARG A 37 9.54 -8.58 -11.35
C ARG A 37 9.27 -7.75 -10.08
N PRO A 38 8.71 -8.37 -9.01
CA PRO A 38 8.74 -7.72 -7.70
C PRO A 38 10.19 -7.45 -7.29
N THR A 39 10.44 -6.26 -6.74
CA THR A 39 11.80 -5.82 -6.38
C THR A 39 11.98 -5.69 -4.87
N LEU A 40 13.10 -6.21 -4.35
CA LEU A 40 13.59 -5.93 -3.00
C LEU A 40 14.82 -5.01 -3.08
N ILE A 41 14.71 -3.80 -2.53
CA ILE A 41 15.84 -2.89 -2.34
C ILE A 41 16.36 -3.08 -0.92
N CYS A 42 17.58 -3.58 -0.75
CA CYS A 42 18.20 -3.76 0.56
C CYS A 42 19.03 -2.52 0.94
N THR A 43 18.38 -1.55 1.58
CA THR A 43 19.04 -0.37 2.12
C THR A 43 19.81 -0.70 3.40
N LYS A 44 21.04 -0.19 3.49
CA LYS A 44 21.92 -0.28 4.66
C LYS A 44 21.80 1.00 5.45
N THR A 45 21.20 0.91 6.63
CA THR A 45 20.97 2.06 7.50
C THR A 45 21.64 1.83 8.85
N ILE A 46 21.76 2.92 9.61
CA ILE A 46 22.14 2.90 11.02
C ILE A 46 20.86 3.21 11.79
N ILE A 47 20.37 2.25 12.59
CA ILE A 47 19.20 2.49 13.44
C ILE A 47 19.51 3.65 14.40
N GLY A 48 18.56 4.58 14.56
CA GLY A 48 18.76 5.76 15.40
C GLY A 48 19.80 6.76 14.87
N PHE A 49 20.18 6.71 13.59
CA PHE A 49 21.11 7.65 12.97
C PHE A 49 20.82 9.09 13.40
N GLY A 50 21.86 9.80 13.79
CA GLY A 50 21.77 11.15 14.33
C GLY A 50 21.92 11.21 15.85
N SER A 51 21.65 10.13 16.58
CA SER A 51 21.84 10.04 18.03
C SER A 51 23.28 9.62 18.36
N PRO A 52 24.15 10.50 18.90
CA PRO A 52 25.56 10.18 19.07
C PRO A 52 25.82 8.99 20.00
N ASN A 53 25.00 8.80 21.04
CA ASN A 53 25.22 7.76 22.05
C ASN A 53 24.36 6.51 21.85
N LYS A 54 23.27 6.57 21.06
CA LYS A 54 22.35 5.43 20.86
C LYS A 54 22.24 4.96 19.41
N SER A 55 22.87 5.64 18.44
CA SER A 55 22.94 5.15 17.05
C SER A 55 23.57 3.76 16.98
N GLY A 56 22.98 2.87 16.17
CA GLY A 56 23.47 1.51 15.97
C GLY A 56 23.23 0.56 17.14
N SER A 57 22.55 0.99 18.20
CA SER A 57 22.27 0.16 19.39
C SER A 57 20.79 -0.22 19.48
N HIS A 58 20.48 -1.25 20.29
CA HIS A 58 19.09 -1.63 20.55
C HIS A 58 18.35 -0.61 21.43
N ASP A 59 19.06 0.28 22.14
CA ASP A 59 18.45 1.23 23.07
C ASP A 59 17.69 2.35 22.36
N CYS A 60 17.97 2.59 21.07
CA CYS A 60 17.17 3.51 20.26
C CYS A 60 15.91 2.88 19.65
N HIS A 61 15.67 1.58 19.85
CA HIS A 61 14.59 0.87 19.15
C HIS A 61 13.19 1.20 19.69
N GLY A 62 12.99 1.12 21.01
CA GLY A 62 11.64 1.08 21.61
C GLY A 62 11.44 1.97 22.83
N ALA A 63 12.42 2.82 23.16
CA ALA A 63 12.35 3.74 24.28
C ALA A 63 12.66 5.18 23.84
N PRO A 64 12.07 6.20 24.48
CA PRO A 64 12.46 7.58 24.23
C PRO A 64 13.96 7.78 24.41
N LEU A 65 14.58 8.59 23.55
CA LEU A 65 16.01 8.87 23.63
C LEU A 65 16.40 9.57 24.95
N GLY A 66 15.51 10.40 25.49
CA GLY A 66 15.76 11.25 26.67
C GLY A 66 16.20 12.66 26.27
N ALA A 67 15.95 13.64 27.13
CA ALA A 67 16.14 15.06 26.81
C ALA A 67 17.59 15.41 26.43
N GLU A 68 18.57 14.86 27.16
CA GLU A 68 20.00 15.06 26.89
C GLU A 68 20.40 14.49 25.53
N GLU A 69 19.98 13.27 25.22
CA GLU A 69 20.28 12.62 23.94
C GLU A 69 19.60 13.33 22.76
N ILE A 70 18.38 13.83 22.97
CA ILE A 70 17.65 14.62 21.98
C ILE A 70 18.37 15.95 21.68
N ALA A 71 18.98 16.59 22.68
CA ALA A 71 19.78 17.81 22.48
C ALA A 71 21.06 17.50 21.69
N ALA A 72 21.78 16.43 22.06
CA ALA A 72 22.97 15.98 21.35
C ALA A 72 22.67 15.57 19.90
N ALA A 73 21.53 14.92 19.65
CA ALA A 73 21.12 14.55 18.30
C ALA A 73 20.80 15.77 17.42
N ARG A 74 20.18 16.81 17.98
CA ARG A 74 19.96 18.07 17.27
C ARG A 74 21.28 18.72 16.85
N GLU A 75 22.24 18.79 17.78
CA GLU A 75 23.57 19.32 17.49
C GLU A 75 24.28 18.53 16.39
N PHE A 76 24.27 17.19 16.48
CA PHE A 76 24.87 16.31 15.47
C PHE A 76 24.23 16.48 14.07
N LEU A 77 22.91 16.62 14.01
CA LEU A 77 22.17 16.78 12.76
C LEU A 77 22.18 18.21 12.21
N GLY A 78 22.71 19.18 12.97
CA GLY A 78 22.58 20.60 12.64
C GLY A 78 21.12 21.09 12.66
N TRP A 79 20.26 20.46 13.45
CA TRP A 79 18.84 20.81 13.54
C TRP A 79 18.59 21.79 14.68
N GLU A 80 18.45 23.07 14.36
CA GLU A 80 18.34 24.16 15.34
C GLU A 80 16.91 24.39 15.86
N HIS A 81 15.90 23.82 15.20
CA HIS A 81 14.50 24.12 15.53
C HIS A 81 14.00 23.35 16.78
N PRO A 82 13.22 24.01 17.64
CA PRO A 82 12.53 23.41 18.78
C PRO A 82 11.64 22.22 18.42
N ALA A 83 11.14 21.54 19.46
CA ALA A 83 10.17 20.46 19.27
C ALA A 83 8.92 20.98 18.54
N PHE A 84 8.54 20.28 17.47
CA PHE A 84 7.37 20.58 16.63
C PHE A 84 7.41 21.90 15.87
N GLU A 85 8.57 22.57 15.81
CA GLU A 85 8.79 23.71 14.92
C GLU A 85 9.42 23.23 13.62
N ILE A 86 8.75 23.51 12.50
CA ILE A 86 9.24 23.19 11.15
C ILE A 86 9.28 24.51 10.36
N PRO A 87 10.45 24.87 9.80
CA PRO A 87 10.61 26.06 8.96
C PRO A 87 9.71 26.09 7.73
N ALA A 88 9.38 27.30 7.28
CA ALA A 88 8.48 27.50 6.13
C ALA A 88 9.09 27.02 4.80
N ASP A 89 10.40 27.13 4.63
CA ASP A 89 11.15 26.62 3.47
C ASP A 89 11.14 25.09 3.44
N VAL A 90 11.40 24.42 4.56
CA VAL A 90 11.24 22.96 4.68
C VAL A 90 9.81 22.55 4.33
N TYR A 91 8.79 23.23 4.88
CA TYR A 91 7.41 22.93 4.50
C TYR A 91 7.15 23.11 3.01
N ALA A 92 7.67 24.18 2.40
CA ALA A 92 7.48 24.46 0.98
C ALA A 92 8.11 23.41 0.08
N GLU A 93 9.29 22.88 0.44
CA GLU A 93 9.95 21.79 -0.30
C GLU A 93 9.21 20.45 -0.18
N TRP A 94 8.55 20.21 0.95
CA TRP A 94 7.78 18.99 1.21
C TRP A 94 6.31 19.06 0.77
N ASP A 95 5.80 20.25 0.41
CA ASP A 95 4.39 20.43 0.04
C ASP A 95 4.07 19.73 -1.29
N ALA A 96 3.20 18.73 -1.22
CA ALA A 96 2.77 17.96 -2.38
C ALA A 96 1.33 18.27 -2.82
N LYS A 97 0.65 19.30 -2.26
CA LYS A 97 -0.78 19.55 -2.55
C LYS A 97 -1.00 19.94 -4.00
N ALA A 98 -0.19 20.86 -4.53
CA ALA A 98 -0.31 21.30 -5.92
C ALA A 98 -0.02 20.16 -6.90
N ALA A 99 1.11 19.47 -6.72
CA ALA A 99 1.50 18.32 -7.56
C ALA A 99 0.51 17.16 -7.46
N GLY A 100 -0.07 16.92 -6.28
CA GLY A 100 -1.12 15.92 -6.07
C GLY A 100 -2.41 16.28 -6.80
N SER A 101 -2.87 17.52 -6.64
CA SER A 101 -4.08 18.04 -7.31
C SER A 101 -3.96 17.97 -8.83
N GLU A 102 -2.80 18.31 -9.39
CA GLU A 102 -2.56 18.20 -10.84
C GLU A 102 -2.63 16.75 -11.33
N LYS A 103 -1.96 15.82 -10.63
CA LYS A 103 -1.98 14.39 -10.98
C LYS A 103 -3.39 13.81 -10.89
N GLU A 104 -4.13 14.18 -9.86
CA GLU A 104 -5.52 13.74 -9.67
C GLU A 104 -6.44 14.32 -10.74
N ALA A 105 -6.33 15.61 -11.06
CA ALA A 105 -7.11 16.24 -12.13
C ALA A 105 -6.84 15.56 -13.48
N ALA A 106 -5.57 15.26 -13.78
CA ALA A 106 -5.19 14.52 -14.98
C ALA A 106 -5.76 13.09 -14.99
N TRP A 107 -5.82 12.42 -13.84
CA TRP A 107 -6.46 11.10 -13.73
C TRP A 107 -7.98 11.18 -13.90
N ASN A 108 -8.64 12.18 -13.31
CA ASN A 108 -10.07 12.40 -13.46
C ASN A 108 -10.45 12.63 -14.92
N ALA A 109 -9.67 13.43 -15.67
CA ALA A 109 -9.90 13.60 -17.10
C ALA A 109 -9.78 12.27 -17.90
N LYS A 110 -8.81 11.41 -17.53
CA LYS A 110 -8.69 10.06 -18.12
C LYS A 110 -9.87 9.18 -17.76
N PHE A 111 -10.33 9.25 -16.51
CA PHE A 111 -11.46 8.47 -16.04
C PHE A 111 -12.77 8.90 -16.73
N GLU A 112 -13.00 10.20 -16.92
CA GLU A 112 -14.17 10.70 -17.66
C GLU A 112 -14.15 10.24 -19.13
N ALA A 113 -13.00 10.30 -19.79
CA ALA A 113 -12.85 9.76 -21.14
C ALA A 113 -13.11 8.24 -21.19
N TYR A 114 -12.63 7.50 -20.19
CA TYR A 114 -12.91 6.08 -20.02
C TYR A 114 -14.40 5.81 -19.81
N ALA A 115 -15.08 6.58 -18.95
CA ALA A 115 -16.51 6.43 -18.68
C ALA A 115 -17.39 6.74 -19.90
N ALA A 116 -16.99 7.70 -20.75
CA ALA A 116 -17.67 7.98 -22.00
C ALA A 116 -17.54 6.83 -23.01
N ALA A 117 -16.37 6.17 -23.06
CA ALA A 117 -16.12 5.05 -23.98
C ALA A 117 -16.66 3.69 -23.45
N TYR A 118 -16.70 3.51 -22.13
CA TYR A 118 -17.02 2.26 -21.43
C TYR A 118 -17.97 2.51 -20.25
N PRO A 119 -19.22 2.95 -20.51
CA PRO A 119 -20.13 3.42 -19.46
C PRO A 119 -20.50 2.33 -18.44
N ALA A 120 -20.68 1.08 -18.88
CA ALA A 120 -21.01 -0.03 -17.99
C ALA A 120 -19.83 -0.40 -17.09
N GLU A 121 -18.63 -0.52 -17.66
CA GLU A 121 -17.41 -0.87 -16.94
C GLU A 121 -16.96 0.24 -15.98
N ALA A 122 -17.17 1.51 -16.34
CA ALA A 122 -16.90 2.63 -15.45
C ALA A 122 -17.86 2.72 -14.26
N ALA A 123 -19.16 2.43 -14.48
CA ALA A 123 -20.12 2.31 -13.39
C ALA A 123 -19.74 1.14 -12.46
N GLU A 124 -19.33 0.02 -13.03
CA GLU A 124 -18.92 -1.17 -12.29
C GLU A 124 -17.62 -0.97 -11.51
N LEU A 125 -16.63 -0.28 -12.09
CA LEU A 125 -15.41 0.10 -11.40
C LEU A 125 -15.71 1.05 -10.24
N LYS A 126 -16.57 2.07 -10.44
CA LYS A 126 -17.00 3.00 -9.37
C LYS A 126 -17.69 2.26 -8.22
N ARG A 127 -18.67 1.40 -8.53
CA ARG A 127 -19.38 0.57 -7.55
C ARG A 127 -18.39 -0.22 -6.69
N ARG A 128 -17.43 -0.91 -7.33
CA ARG A 128 -16.43 -1.74 -6.65
C ARG A 128 -15.45 -0.94 -5.81
N LEU A 129 -14.99 0.21 -6.30
CA LEU A 129 -14.10 1.11 -5.55
C LEU A 129 -14.77 1.71 -4.32
N ASN A 130 -16.10 1.93 -4.38
CA ASN A 130 -16.89 2.39 -3.25
C ASN A 130 -17.29 1.26 -2.27
N GLY A 131 -17.00 0.00 -2.59
CA GLY A 131 -17.43 -1.15 -1.78
C GLY A 131 -18.95 -1.36 -1.75
N GLU A 132 -19.66 -0.83 -2.75
CA GLU A 132 -21.11 -0.99 -2.89
C GLU A 132 -21.43 -2.35 -3.50
N LEU A 133 -22.50 -3.03 -3.06
CA LEU A 133 -22.97 -4.27 -3.69
C LEU A 133 -23.85 -3.99 -4.93
N PRO A 134 -24.03 -4.97 -5.83
CA PRO A 134 -25.00 -4.83 -6.92
C PRO A 134 -26.40 -4.52 -6.37
N THR A 135 -27.17 -3.68 -7.06
CA THR A 135 -28.51 -3.25 -6.61
C THR A 135 -29.48 -4.42 -6.38
N GLN A 136 -29.32 -5.51 -7.14
CA GLN A 136 -30.15 -6.72 -7.03
C GLN A 136 -29.65 -7.72 -5.97
N TRP A 137 -28.57 -7.41 -5.25
CA TRP A 137 -27.91 -8.34 -4.32
C TRP A 137 -28.90 -8.91 -3.31
N GLU A 138 -29.61 -8.06 -2.58
CA GLU A 138 -30.49 -8.49 -1.49
C GLU A 138 -31.64 -9.37 -1.99
N GLU A 139 -32.28 -8.98 -3.10
CA GLU A 139 -33.36 -9.74 -3.73
C GLU A 139 -32.86 -11.13 -4.15
N LYS A 140 -31.74 -11.19 -4.90
CA LYS A 140 -31.20 -12.44 -5.42
C LYS A 140 -30.67 -13.36 -4.33
N ALA A 141 -29.98 -12.81 -3.33
CA ALA A 141 -29.48 -13.58 -2.20
C ALA A 141 -30.63 -14.19 -1.38
N ASN A 142 -31.68 -13.43 -1.10
CA ASN A 142 -32.85 -13.93 -0.40
C ASN A 142 -33.59 -15.00 -1.21
N GLN A 143 -33.70 -14.83 -2.54
CA GLN A 143 -34.29 -15.86 -3.40
C GLN A 143 -33.51 -17.17 -3.34
N ILE A 144 -32.17 -17.11 -3.43
CA ILE A 144 -31.31 -18.31 -3.31
C ILE A 144 -31.54 -19.02 -1.98
N ILE A 145 -31.63 -18.28 -0.86
CA ILE A 145 -31.89 -18.85 0.47
C ILE A 145 -33.26 -19.53 0.52
N ALA A 146 -34.30 -18.86 0.00
CA ALA A 146 -35.65 -19.40 -0.05
C ALA A 146 -35.74 -20.69 -0.89
N ASP A 147 -35.06 -20.71 -2.04
CA ASP A 147 -35.04 -21.88 -2.93
C ASP A 147 -34.37 -23.09 -2.28
N LEU A 148 -33.27 -22.88 -1.55
CA LEU A 148 -32.60 -23.94 -0.79
C LEU A 148 -33.49 -24.48 0.34
N GLN A 149 -34.25 -23.60 1.01
CA GLN A 149 -35.18 -24.01 2.06
C GLN A 149 -36.37 -24.81 1.51
N ALA A 150 -36.86 -24.46 0.31
CA ALA A 150 -37.95 -25.15 -0.38
C ALA A 150 -37.50 -26.49 -1.00
N ASN A 151 -36.20 -26.66 -1.27
CA ASN A 151 -35.62 -27.86 -1.88
C ASN A 151 -34.51 -28.46 -1.00
N PRO A 152 -34.85 -29.14 0.12
CA PRO A 152 -33.85 -29.67 1.04
C PRO A 152 -32.89 -30.66 0.36
N ALA A 153 -31.60 -30.47 0.57
CA ALA A 153 -30.55 -31.35 0.09
C ALA A 153 -29.67 -31.83 1.26
N ASN A 154 -29.43 -33.14 1.35
CA ASN A 154 -28.52 -33.72 2.34
C ASN A 154 -27.07 -33.65 1.83
N ILE A 155 -26.46 -32.48 1.95
CA ILE A 155 -25.07 -32.23 1.53
C ILE A 155 -24.24 -31.67 2.69
N ALA A 156 -22.93 -31.92 2.65
CA ALA A 156 -22.01 -31.31 3.60
C ALA A 156 -21.93 -29.79 3.39
N SER A 157 -21.75 -29.02 4.47
CA SER A 157 -21.68 -27.56 4.44
C SER A 157 -20.55 -27.00 3.57
N ARG A 158 -19.43 -27.73 3.38
CA ARG A 158 -18.38 -27.36 2.41
C ARG A 158 -18.90 -27.33 0.97
N LYS A 159 -19.79 -28.26 0.60
CA LYS A 159 -20.43 -28.28 -0.72
C LYS A 159 -21.51 -27.21 -0.79
N ALA A 160 -22.25 -26.96 0.29
CA ALA A 160 -23.18 -25.83 0.36
C ALA A 160 -22.47 -24.47 0.18
N SER A 161 -21.28 -24.29 0.79
CA SER A 161 -20.42 -23.11 0.58
C SER A 161 -19.99 -22.98 -0.87
N GLN A 162 -19.53 -24.07 -1.50
CA GLN A 162 -19.22 -24.06 -2.94
C GLN A 162 -20.43 -23.66 -3.78
N ASN A 163 -21.63 -24.18 -3.49
CA ASN A 163 -22.85 -23.84 -4.23
C ASN A 163 -23.21 -22.35 -4.05
N ALA A 164 -23.00 -21.78 -2.86
CA ALA A 164 -23.19 -20.35 -2.63
C ALA A 164 -22.17 -19.51 -3.42
N LEU A 165 -20.91 -19.93 -3.50
CA LEU A 165 -19.89 -19.30 -4.34
C LEU A 165 -20.25 -19.38 -5.83
N GLU A 166 -20.76 -20.51 -6.31
CA GLU A 166 -21.23 -20.69 -7.69
C GLU A 166 -22.39 -19.75 -8.03
N ALA A 167 -23.30 -19.51 -7.07
CA ALA A 167 -24.43 -18.60 -7.25
C ALA A 167 -24.00 -17.12 -7.18
N PHE A 168 -23.23 -16.75 -6.16
CA PHE A 168 -22.83 -15.35 -5.94
C PHE A 168 -21.73 -14.90 -6.89
N GLY A 169 -20.84 -15.80 -7.35
CA GLY A 169 -19.79 -15.46 -8.30
C GLY A 169 -20.32 -14.96 -9.65
N GLN A 170 -21.57 -15.28 -10.00
CA GLN A 170 -22.23 -14.75 -11.20
C GLN A 170 -22.66 -13.28 -11.02
N MET A 171 -22.81 -12.81 -9.78
CA MET A 171 -23.28 -11.46 -9.45
C MET A 171 -22.18 -10.56 -8.90
N LEU A 172 -21.12 -11.14 -8.33
CA LEU A 172 -20.03 -10.43 -7.65
C LEU A 172 -18.71 -10.57 -8.45
N PRO A 173 -18.53 -9.81 -9.54
CA PRO A 173 -17.28 -9.81 -10.31
C PRO A 173 -16.07 -9.30 -9.50
N GLU A 174 -16.28 -8.72 -8.33
CA GLU A 174 -15.23 -8.34 -7.37
C GLU A 174 -14.65 -9.53 -6.57
N PHE A 175 -15.19 -10.74 -6.73
CA PHE A 175 -14.62 -11.92 -6.08
C PHE A 175 -13.15 -12.13 -6.48
N MET A 176 -12.29 -12.05 -5.47
CA MET A 176 -10.89 -12.41 -5.53
C MET A 176 -10.66 -13.48 -4.46
N GLY A 177 -10.99 -14.72 -4.82
CA GLY A 177 -10.84 -15.90 -3.97
C GLY A 177 -9.54 -16.67 -4.23
N GLY A 178 -9.22 -17.59 -3.33
CA GLY A 178 -8.07 -18.50 -3.39
C GLY A 178 -8.11 -19.49 -2.24
#